data_AF-A0A950V0H5-F1
#
_entry.id   AF-A0A950V0H5-F1
#
_cell.length_a   1.000
_cell.length_b   1.000
_cell.length_c   1.000
_cell.angle_alpha   90.00
_cell.angle_beta   90.00
_cell.angle_gamma   90.00
#
_symmetry.space_group_name_H-M   'P 1'
#
loop_
_entity.id
_entity.type
_entity.pdbx_description
1 polymer ?
#
loop_
_entity_poly.entity_id
_entity_poly.type
_entity_poly.pdbx_seq_one_letter_code
_entity_poly.pdbx_strand_id
1 'polypeptide(L)' 'MPVNPQQALEDLNEEALLPNPVKVRDMLFHAKLAPEQSLELNRQFTEYQKHFGDALKLAKEILGKLA' A
#
# COMPACT_ATOMS: atom_id res chain seq x y z
N MET A 1 12.83 -1.41 10.39
CA MET A 1 13.33 -2.39 9.40
C MET A 1 12.67 -2.06 8.06
N PRO A 2 13.41 -2.07 6.94
CA PRO A 2 12.81 -1.95 5.63
C PRO A 2 11.79 -3.08 5.44
N VAL A 3 10.59 -2.73 4.95
CA VAL A 3 9.50 -3.68 4.73
C VAL A 3 9.81 -4.45 3.45
N ASN A 4 9.74 -5.78 3.49
CA ASN A 4 10.05 -6.64 2.36
C ASN A 4 8.84 -6.69 1.40
N PRO A 5 8.98 -6.34 0.11
CA PRO A 5 7.87 -6.38 -0.85
C PRO A 5 7.34 -7.78 -1.14
N GLN A 6 8.17 -8.83 -1.05
CA GLN A 6 7.70 -10.22 -1.17
C GLN A 6 6.77 -10.58 -0.01
N GLN A 7 7.19 -10.30 1.24
CA GLN A 7 6.35 -10.58 2.40
C GLN A 7 5.03 -9.79 2.33
N ALA A 8 5.09 -8.50 1.96
CA ALA A 8 3.88 -7.69 1.84
C ALA A 8 2.92 -8.20 0.76
N LEU A 9 3.45 -8.84 -0.29
CA LEU A 9 2.63 -9.46 -1.33
C LEU A 9 2.00 -10.78 -0.85
N GLU A 10 2.75 -11.59 -0.09
CA GLU A 10 2.22 -12.80 0.57
C GLU A 10 1.08 -12.44 1.53
N ASP A 11 1.31 -11.50 2.45
CA ASP A 11 0.31 -11.03 3.42
C ASP A 11 -0.97 -10.49 2.72
N LEU A 12 -0.80 -9.78 1.60
CA LEU A 12 -1.92 -9.27 0.81
C LEU A 12 -2.74 -10.40 0.17
N ASN A 13 -2.07 -11.45 -0.31
CA ASN A 13 -2.74 -12.57 -0.97
C ASN A 13 -3.40 -13.53 0.02
N GLU A 14 -2.78 -13.77 1.17
CA GLU A 14 -3.25 -14.77 2.15
C GLU A 14 -4.24 -14.19 3.16
N GLU A 15 -3.99 -12.97 3.65
CA GLU A 15 -4.76 -12.37 4.73
C GLU A 15 -5.53 -11.11 4.30
N ALA A 16 -5.48 -10.75 3.01
CA ALA A 16 -6.03 -9.49 2.50
C ALA A 16 -5.50 -8.25 3.25
N LEU A 17 -4.26 -8.34 3.77
CA LEU A 17 -3.64 -7.24 4.51
C LEU A 17 -3.16 -6.15 3.55
N LEU A 18 -4.00 -5.12 3.40
CA LEU A 18 -3.67 -3.96 2.59
C LEU A 18 -2.55 -3.13 3.25
N PRO A 19 -1.34 -3.01 2.65
CA PRO A 19 -0.21 -2.37 3.32
C PRO A 19 -0.42 -0.86 3.53
N ASN A 20 0.03 -0.32 4.67
CA ASN A 20 -0.01 1.14 4.86
C ASN A 20 0.79 1.84 3.73
N PRO A 21 0.27 2.91 3.09
CA PRO A 21 0.96 3.58 1.99
C PRO A 21 2.37 4.08 2.31
N VAL A 22 2.67 4.42 3.57
CA VAL A 22 4.03 4.78 4.01
C VAL A 22 4.99 3.61 3.79
N LYS A 23 4.57 2.37 4.12
CA LYS A 23 5.39 1.17 3.92
C LYS A 23 5.62 0.89 2.43
N VAL A 24 4.61 1.12 1.59
CA VAL A 24 4.72 0.94 0.13
C VAL A 24 5.66 2.00 -0.47
N ARG A 25 5.59 3.26 0.00
CA ARG A 25 6.55 4.30 -0.41
C ARG A 25 7.98 3.91 -0.05
N ASP A 26 8.20 3.38 1.16
CA ASP A 26 9.52 2.89 1.58
C ASP A 26 10.00 1.76 0.68
N MET A 27 9.13 0.78 0.36
CA MET A 27 9.47 -0.32 -0.57
C MET A 27 9.88 0.20 -1.95
N LEU A 28 9.11 1.14 -2.52
CA LEU A 28 9.42 1.76 -3.81
C LEU A 28 10.77 2.51 -3.78
N PHE A 29 11.08 3.21 -2.70
CA PHE A 29 12.34 3.91 -2.53
C PHE A 29 13.55 2.95 -2.51
N HIS A 30 13.40 1.80 -1.85
CA HIS A 30 14.49 0.82 -1.73
C HIS A 30 14.64 -0.10 -2.95
N ALA A 31 13.67 -0.12 -3.88
CA ALA A 31 13.66 -1.01 -5.04
C ALA A 31 14.70 -0.66 -6.13
N LYS A 32 15.45 0.45 -6.02
CA LYS A 32 16.50 0.89 -6.97
C LYS A 32 16.02 0.85 -8.44
N LEU A 33 14.83 1.38 -8.68
CA LEU A 33 14.14 1.36 -9.97
C LEU A 33 14.84 2.24 -11.02
N ALA A 34 14.72 1.86 -12.29
CA ALA A 34 15.09 2.75 -13.39
C ALA A 34 14.17 3.99 -13.42
N PRO A 35 14.57 5.12 -14.05
CA PRO A 35 13.77 6.33 -14.08
C PRO A 35 12.34 6.13 -14.62
N GLU A 36 12.19 5.38 -15.71
CA GLU A 36 10.89 5.11 -16.33
C GLU A 36 9.98 4.26 -15.43
N GLN A 37 10.55 3.22 -14.80
CA GLN A 37 9.85 2.38 -13.82
C GLN A 37 9.43 3.20 -12.60
N SER A 38 10.28 4.12 -12.15
CA SER A 38 9.99 5.00 -11.01
C SER A 38 8.80 5.90 -11.29
N LEU A 39 8.72 6.46 -12.51
CA LEU A 39 7.59 7.32 -12.92
C LEU A 39 6.28 6.53 -12.96
N GLU A 40 6.29 5.35 -13.57
CA GLU A 40 5.10 4.50 -13.67
C GLU A 40 4.61 4.05 -12.29
N LEU A 41 5.51 3.50 -11.46
CA LEU A 41 5.16 3.03 -10.13
C LEU A 41 4.73 4.18 -9.20
N ASN A 42 5.25 5.40 -9.38
CA ASN A 42 4.79 6.55 -8.61
C ASN A 42 3.37 6.99 -9.00
N ARG A 43 2.97 6.85 -10.29
CA ARG A 43 1.58 7.08 -10.71
C ARG A 43 0.65 6.05 -10.07
N GLN A 44 1.01 4.77 -10.15
CA GLN A 44 0.24 3.70 -9.51
C GLN A 44 0.15 3.88 -7.99
N PHE A 45 1.25 4.28 -7.34
CA PHE A 45 1.27 4.55 -5.90
C PHE A 45 0.40 5.76 -5.50
N THR A 46 0.23 6.73 -6.39
CA THR A 46 -0.67 7.87 -6.14
C THR A 46 -2.13 7.42 -6.10
N GLU A 47 -2.56 6.61 -7.06
CA GLU A 47 -3.90 6.03 -7.06
C GLU A 47 -4.10 5.07 -5.88
N TYR A 48 -3.09 4.26 -5.57
CA TYR A 48 -3.09 3.38 -4.39
C TYR A 48 -3.37 4.14 -3.09
N GLN A 49 -2.68 5.26 -2.85
CA GLN A 49 -2.88 6.09 -1.65
C GLN A 49 -4.32 6.60 -1.53
N LYS A 50 -4.91 7.03 -2.65
CA LYS A 50 -6.29 7.52 -2.69
C LYS A 50 -7.27 6.39 -2.32
N HIS A 51 -7.17 5.26 -3.01
CA HIS A 51 -8.05 4.11 -2.74
C HIS A 51 -7.88 3.56 -1.32
N PHE A 52 -6.65 3.54 -0.80
CA PHE A 52 -6.40 3.16 0.59
C PHE A 52 -7.13 4.07 1.57
N GLY A 53 -7.06 5.39 1.36
CA GLY A 53 -7.76 6.37 2.19
C GLY A 53 -9.28 6.18 2.18
N ASP A 54 -9.85 5.97 1.01
CA ASP A 54 -11.29 5.73 0.83
C ASP A 54 -11.73 4.43 1.53
N ALA A 55 -11.00 3.33 1.33
CA ALA A 55 -11.27 2.05 1.95
C ALA A 55 -11.13 2.12 3.49
N LEU A 56 -10.07 2.76 3.99
CA LEU A 56 -9.84 2.91 5.43
C LEU A 56 -10.95 3.74 6.09
N LYS A 57 -11.40 4.82 5.44
CA LYS A 57 -12.51 5.64 5.94
C LYS A 57 -13.78 4.80 6.05
N LEU A 58 -14.13 4.08 4.98
CA LEU A 58 -15.31 3.21 4.95
C LEU A 58 -15.24 2.11 6.02
N ALA A 59 -14.10 1.45 6.17
CA ALA A 59 -13.90 0.43 7.19
C ALA A 59 -14.11 0.99 8.61
N LYS A 60 -13.57 2.17 8.91
CA LYS A 60 -13.79 2.85 10.19
C LYS A 60 -15.25 3.19 10.44
N GLU A 61 -15.97 3.65 9.42
CA GLU A 61 -17.40 3.94 9.53
C GLU A 61 -18.23 2.68 9.82
N ILE A 62 -17.93 1.56 9.16
CA ILE A 62 -18.63 0.30 9.37
C ILE A 62 -18.31 -0.25 10.76
N LEU A 63 -17.03 -0.43 11.08
CA LEU A 63 -16.60 -1.01 12.35
C LEU A 63 -17.00 -0.13 13.54
N GLY A 64 -16.95 1.19 13.39
CA GLY A 64 -17.39 2.13 14.42
C GLY A 64 -18.89 2.07 14.70
N LYS A 65 -19.72 1.55 13.78
CA LYS A 65 -21.14 1.27 14.05
C LYS A 65 -21.38 -0.06 14.73
N LEU A 66 -20.39 -0.96 14.73
CA LEU A 66 -20.48 -2.31 15.32
C LEU A 66 -19.87 -2.37 16.73
N ALA A 67 -19.06 -1.39 17.10
CA ALA A 67 -18.31 -1.33 18.37
C ALA A 67 -18.99 -0.48 19.43
#